data_AF-A0A822FCK7-F1
#
_entry.id   AF-A0A822FCK7-F1
#
_cell.length_a   1.000
_cell.length_b   1.000
_cell.length_c   1.000
_cell.angle_alpha   90.00
_cell.angle_beta   90.00
_cell.angle_gamma   90.00
#
_symmetry.space_group_name_H-M   'P 1'
#
loop_
_entity.id
_entity.type
_entity.pdbx_description
1 polymer ?
#
loop_
_entity_poly.entity_id
_entity_poly.type
_entity_poly.pdbx_seq_one_letter_code
_entity_poly.pdbx_strand_id
1 'polypeptide(L)'
;MNNKISATPSIRTATATVSRPTNVYTCNKNNVSCGCGFTNVALIPSRIVGGEEAISYSWSMVVSLRYDCLNNGNLTTHCCGGTILNEYYILTAAHCVDKINQSSILTQNVTIAAGIHNLTEDNQTIRRVDRIFIHSDYTGPAHWFKNDIAILHLTEPLDLDTN
;
A
#
# COMPACT_ATOMS: atom_id res chain seq x y z
N MET A 1 -59.59 -41.26 -28.16
CA MET A 1 -59.51 -40.72 -26.78
C MET A 1 -58.16 -41.08 -26.21
N ASN A 2 -57.55 -40.15 -25.47
CA ASN A 2 -56.26 -40.22 -24.75
C ASN A 2 -55.01 -39.91 -25.58
N ASN A 3 -54.75 -38.61 -25.78
CA ASN A 3 -53.40 -38.12 -26.05
C ASN A 3 -52.93 -37.36 -24.80
N LYS A 4 -51.96 -37.93 -24.07
CA LYS A 4 -51.39 -37.34 -22.85
C LYS A 4 -50.50 -36.15 -23.25
N ILE A 5 -50.86 -34.95 -22.79
CA ILE A 5 -50.01 -33.76 -22.88
C ILE A 5 -48.94 -33.89 -21.80
N SER A 6 -47.69 -34.08 -22.20
CA SER A 6 -46.54 -34.03 -21.30
C SER A 6 -46.10 -32.57 -21.16
N ALA A 7 -46.29 -31.98 -19.99
CA ALA A 7 -45.81 -30.64 -19.66
C ALA A 7 -44.44 -30.75 -18.99
N THR A 8 -43.40 -30.29 -19.68
CA THR A 8 -42.05 -30.17 -19.14
C THR A 8 -41.99 -28.96 -18.20
N PRO A 9 -41.47 -29.08 -16.95
CA PRO A 9 -41.32 -27.94 -16.08
C PRO A 9 -40.10 -27.10 -16.54
N SER A 10 -40.31 -25.83 -16.90
CA SER A 10 -39.19 -24.91 -17.08
C SER A 10 -38.66 -24.52 -15.69
N ILE A 11 -37.51 -25.06 -15.31
CA ILE A 11 -36.79 -24.61 -14.13
C ILE A 11 -36.27 -23.20 -14.42
N ARG A 12 -36.96 -22.18 -13.91
CA ARG A 12 -36.39 -20.83 -13.81
C ARG A 12 -35.39 -20.86 -12.67
N THR A 13 -34.11 -21.04 -13.01
CA THR A 13 -33.02 -20.78 -12.07
C THR A 13 -32.97 -19.27 -11.84
N ALA A 14 -33.62 -18.79 -10.77
CA ALA A 14 -33.39 -17.45 -10.28
C ALA A 14 -31.99 -17.44 -9.64
N THR A 15 -31.02 -16.88 -10.34
CA THR A 15 -29.69 -16.60 -9.79
C THR A 15 -29.87 -15.52 -8.72
N ALA A 16 -29.99 -15.93 -7.46
CA ALA A 16 -29.95 -15.02 -6.34
C ALA A 16 -28.53 -14.41 -6.28
N THR A 17 -28.38 -13.18 -6.76
CA THR A 17 -27.20 -12.36 -6.45
C THR A 17 -27.23 -12.06 -4.96
N VAL A 18 -26.44 -12.80 -4.19
CA VAL A 18 -26.16 -12.47 -2.80
C VAL A 18 -25.35 -11.17 -2.81
N SER A 19 -26.02 -10.01 -2.74
CA SER A 19 -25.35 -8.74 -2.51
C SER A 19 -24.81 -8.74 -1.08
N ARG A 20 -23.56 -9.20 -0.92
CA ARG A 20 -22.82 -8.98 0.33
C ARG A 20 -22.79 -7.46 0.59
N PRO A 21 -23.11 -7.01 1.81
CA PRO A 21 -23.03 -5.59 2.13
C PRO A 21 -21.58 -5.12 1.92
N THR A 22 -21.38 -4.28 0.92
CA THR A 22 -20.13 -3.57 0.68
C THR A 22 -20.12 -2.36 1.60
N ASN A 23 -19.22 -2.37 2.58
CA ASN A 23 -18.97 -1.16 3.37
C ASN A 23 -18.07 -0.27 2.53
N VAL A 24 -18.62 0.84 2.05
CA VAL A 24 -17.85 1.87 1.35
C VAL A 24 -17.16 2.73 2.41
N TYR A 25 -15.85 2.60 2.51
CA TYR A 25 -15.06 3.52 3.34
C TYR A 25 -14.91 4.82 2.56
N THR A 26 -15.59 5.85 3.06
CA THR A 26 -15.49 7.21 2.53
C THR A 26 -14.57 8.01 3.44
N CYS A 27 -13.53 8.60 2.85
CA CYS A 27 -12.60 9.42 3.61
C CYS A 27 -12.84 10.90 3.29
N ASN A 28 -13.50 11.60 4.22
CA ASN A 28 -13.80 13.01 4.05
C ASN A 28 -12.57 13.87 4.38
N LYS A 29 -11.88 14.34 3.35
CA LYS A 29 -10.70 15.21 3.47
C LYS A 29 -10.95 16.52 4.20
N ASN A 30 -12.20 17.00 4.26
CA ASN A 30 -12.55 18.19 5.05
C ASN A 30 -12.52 17.93 6.56
N ASN A 31 -12.63 16.66 6.97
CA ASN A 31 -12.67 16.24 8.38
C ASN A 31 -11.43 15.46 8.82
N VAL A 32 -10.56 15.04 7.88
CA VAL A 32 -9.34 14.29 8.18
C VAL A 32 -8.17 14.88 7.39
N SER A 33 -7.21 15.48 8.10
CA SER A 33 -6.11 16.23 7.49
C SER A 33 -5.02 15.35 6.83
N CYS A 34 -4.97 14.06 7.13
CA CYS A 34 -3.99 13.11 6.59
C CYS A 34 -4.53 11.68 6.57
N GLY A 35 -3.96 10.80 5.74
CA GLY A 35 -4.33 9.37 5.70
C GLY A 35 -5.64 9.04 4.97
N CYS A 36 -6.28 10.01 4.31
CA CYS A 36 -7.37 9.75 3.37
C CYS A 36 -6.84 9.44 1.98
N GLY A 37 -7.13 8.24 1.47
CA GLY A 37 -6.95 7.92 0.05
C GLY A 37 -7.91 8.69 -0.85
N PHE A 38 -7.59 8.81 -2.15
CA PHE A 38 -8.39 9.55 -3.15
C PHE A 38 -9.66 8.84 -3.58
N THR A 39 -9.75 7.55 -3.27
CA THR A 39 -10.84 6.70 -3.74
C THR A 39 -11.63 6.12 -2.57
N ASN A 40 -12.94 6.12 -2.69
CA ASN A 40 -13.78 5.34 -1.81
C ASN A 40 -13.54 3.85 -2.09
N VAL A 41 -13.21 3.08 -1.06
CA VAL A 41 -12.95 1.65 -1.21
C VAL A 41 -14.17 0.88 -0.73
N ALA A 42 -14.80 0.15 -1.65
CA ALA A 42 -15.82 -0.82 -1.30
C ALA A 42 -15.12 -2.08 -0.77
N LEU A 43 -15.00 -2.21 0.55
CA LEU A 43 -14.43 -3.41 1.14
C LEU A 43 -15.51 -4.49 1.22
N ILE A 44 -15.16 -5.66 0.71
CA ILE A 44 -15.89 -6.87 1.02
C ILE A 44 -15.34 -7.36 2.36
N PRO A 45 -16.13 -7.49 3.44
CA PRO A 45 -15.60 -7.87 4.75
C PRO A 45 -15.02 -9.28 4.68
N SER A 46 -13.70 -9.36 4.62
CA SER A 46 -12.89 -10.58 4.62
C SER A 46 -11.70 -10.36 5.55
N ARG A 47 -11.21 -11.44 6.15
CA ARG A 47 -9.96 -11.43 6.91
C ARG A 47 -8.82 -11.62 5.90
N ILE A 48 -7.71 -10.91 6.04
CA ILE A 48 -6.54 -11.11 5.15
C ILE A 48 -5.87 -12.45 5.49
N VAL A 49 -6.33 -13.53 4.87
CA VAL A 49 -5.66 -14.83 4.79
C VAL A 49 -5.85 -15.31 3.35
N GLY A 50 -4.80 -15.28 2.54
CA GLY A 50 -4.91 -15.50 1.09
C GLY A 50 -5.64 -14.38 0.35
N GLY A 51 -5.32 -13.12 0.67
CA GLY A 51 -6.04 -11.91 0.22
C GLY A 51 -6.24 -11.76 -1.29
N GLU A 52 -6.97 -10.71 -1.67
CA GLU A 52 -7.28 -10.38 -3.06
C GLU A 52 -6.41 -9.22 -3.58
N GLU A 53 -6.25 -9.16 -4.90
CA GLU A 53 -5.67 -8.00 -5.59
C GLU A 53 -6.35 -6.72 -5.10
N ALA A 54 -5.57 -5.72 -4.69
CA ALA A 54 -6.12 -4.43 -4.31
C ALA A 54 -6.80 -3.80 -5.53
N ILE A 55 -7.92 -3.11 -5.33
CA ILE A 55 -8.48 -2.27 -6.39
C ILE A 55 -7.41 -1.23 -6.76
N SER A 56 -7.15 -1.05 -8.05
CA SER A 56 -6.07 -0.17 -8.50
C SER A 56 -6.20 1.24 -7.89
N TYR A 57 -5.10 1.74 -7.35
CA TYR A 57 -4.99 3.05 -6.68
C TYR A 57 -5.87 3.25 -5.43
N SER A 58 -6.52 2.18 -4.93
CA SER A 58 -7.42 2.27 -3.76
C SER A 58 -6.72 2.60 -2.45
N TRP A 59 -5.42 2.34 -2.38
CA TRP A 59 -4.55 2.61 -1.24
C TRP A 59 -3.42 3.56 -1.63
N SER A 60 -3.78 4.73 -2.14
CA SER A 60 -2.84 5.74 -2.68
C SER A 60 -1.74 6.19 -1.70
N MET A 61 -1.93 5.96 -0.39
CA MET A 61 -0.92 6.26 0.63
C MET A 61 0.25 5.26 0.64
N VAL A 62 0.13 4.10 0.00
CA VAL A 62 1.17 3.06 0.00
C VAL A 62 2.28 3.43 -0.97
N VAL A 63 3.53 3.29 -0.51
CA VAL A 63 4.72 3.49 -1.35
C VAL A 63 5.63 2.26 -1.31
N SER A 64 6.38 2.08 -2.40
CA SER A 64 7.45 1.11 -2.51
C SER A 64 8.77 1.76 -2.12
N LEU A 65 9.40 1.30 -1.04
CA LEU A 65 10.74 1.73 -0.61
C LEU A 65 11.80 0.90 -1.34
N ARG A 66 12.71 1.59 -2.03
CA ARG A 66 13.68 0.99 -2.96
C ARG A 66 15.11 1.38 -2.65
N TYR A 67 15.97 0.38 -2.58
CA TYR A 67 17.42 0.47 -2.36
C TYR A 67 18.06 -0.90 -2.65
N ASP A 68 19.38 -1.03 -2.53
CA ASP A 68 20.08 -2.31 -2.73
C ASP A 68 19.98 -3.24 -1.50
N CYS A 69 18.79 -3.74 -1.18
CA CYS A 69 18.62 -4.72 -0.08
C CYS A 69 19.16 -6.11 -0.40
N LEU A 70 19.40 -6.43 -1.68
CA LEU A 70 19.91 -7.72 -2.12
C LEU A 70 21.44 -7.75 -2.26
N ASN A 71 22.11 -6.61 -2.08
CA ASN A 71 23.56 -6.43 -2.25
C ASN A 71 24.07 -6.84 -3.64
N ASN A 72 23.31 -6.49 -4.68
CA ASN A 72 23.64 -6.78 -6.09
C ASN A 72 23.84 -5.52 -6.94
N GLY A 73 23.86 -4.33 -6.31
CA GLY A 73 24.02 -3.04 -6.95
C GLY A 73 22.74 -2.44 -7.55
N ASN A 74 21.59 -3.13 -7.44
CA ASN A 74 20.34 -2.62 -7.98
C ASN A 74 19.56 -1.75 -6.98
N LEU A 75 19.60 -0.42 -7.18
CA LEU A 75 18.91 0.57 -6.36
C LEU A 75 17.40 0.67 -6.58
N THR A 76 16.85 0.02 -7.61
CA THR A 76 15.40 0.07 -7.93
C THR A 76 14.63 -1.11 -7.33
N THR A 77 15.31 -2.03 -6.66
CA THR A 77 14.70 -3.18 -5.99
C THR A 77 13.70 -2.73 -4.94
N HIS A 78 12.46 -3.25 -4.99
CA HIS A 78 11.52 -3.10 -3.88
C HIS A 78 12.01 -3.91 -2.68
N CYS A 79 12.17 -3.24 -1.55
CA CYS A 79 12.70 -3.84 -0.34
C CYS A 79 11.72 -3.80 0.83
N CYS A 80 10.94 -2.72 0.93
CA CYS A 80 9.99 -2.50 2.01
C CYS A 80 8.81 -1.64 1.54
N GLY A 81 7.75 -1.59 2.34
CA GLY A 81 6.65 -0.64 2.18
C GLY A 81 6.85 0.65 2.99
N GLY A 82 6.03 1.65 2.67
CA GLY A 82 5.87 2.85 3.49
C GLY A 82 4.47 3.44 3.34
N THR A 83 4.17 4.43 4.16
CA THR A 83 2.90 5.16 4.15
C THR A 83 3.15 6.66 4.07
N ILE A 84 2.50 7.33 3.12
CA ILE A 84 2.55 8.78 2.98
C ILE A 84 1.86 9.42 4.19
N LEU A 85 2.60 10.24 4.95
CA LEU A 85 2.04 11.08 6.00
C LEU A 85 1.62 12.45 5.45
N ASN A 86 2.48 13.04 4.60
CA ASN A 86 2.24 14.26 3.85
C ASN A 86 3.20 14.31 2.65
N GLU A 87 3.25 15.45 1.96
CA GLU A 87 4.05 15.67 0.76
C GLU A 87 5.56 15.43 0.92
N TYR A 88 6.12 15.55 2.14
CA TYR A 88 7.56 15.37 2.41
C TYR A 88 7.90 14.16 3.28
N TYR A 89 6.93 13.58 3.98
CA TYR A 89 7.20 12.62 5.04
C TYR A 89 6.53 11.27 4.78
N ILE A 90 7.33 10.21 4.85
CA ILE A 90 6.90 8.82 4.72
C ILE A 90 7.13 8.09 6.04
N LEU A 91 6.11 7.41 6.53
CA LEU A 91 6.21 6.47 7.65
C LEU A 91 6.67 5.10 7.14
N THR A 92 7.59 4.45 7.85
CA THR A 92 8.00 3.07 7.59
C THR A 92 8.45 2.39 8.89
N ALA A 93 8.90 1.14 8.79
CA ALA A 93 9.48 0.40 9.90
C ALA A 93 10.97 0.76 10.07
N ALA A 94 11.47 0.78 11.30
CA ALA A 94 12.88 1.03 11.57
C ALA A 94 13.78 -0.05 10.95
N HIS A 95 13.38 -1.32 11.02
CA HIS A 95 14.15 -2.43 10.47
C HIS A 95 14.32 -2.39 8.94
N CYS A 96 13.47 -1.61 8.24
CA CYS A 96 13.65 -1.39 6.81
C CYS A 96 14.86 -0.51 6.51
N VAL A 97 15.28 0.34 7.46
CA VAL A 97 16.27 1.40 7.22
C VAL A 97 17.40 1.46 8.25
N ASP A 98 17.39 0.63 9.29
CA ASP A 98 18.36 0.59 10.38
C ASP A 98 19.81 0.35 9.93
N LYS A 99 20.00 -0.48 8.89
CA LYS A 99 21.31 -0.75 8.27
C LYS A 99 21.75 0.36 7.32
N ILE A 100 20.81 1.14 6.80
CA ILE A 100 21.07 2.22 5.84
C ILE A 100 21.45 3.51 6.57
N ASN A 101 20.80 3.79 7.70
CA ASN A 101 20.98 5.00 8.50
C ASN A 101 22.39 5.14 9.12
N GLN A 102 23.27 4.16 8.92
CA GLN A 102 24.65 4.17 9.39
C GLN A 102 25.60 4.93 8.45
N SER A 103 25.14 5.33 7.26
CA SER A 103 25.93 6.08 6.28
C SER A 103 25.09 7.07 5.46
N SER A 104 25.53 8.33 5.42
CA SER A 104 24.91 9.37 4.60
C SER A 104 24.95 9.06 3.10
N ILE A 105 25.93 8.26 2.64
CA ILE A 105 26.01 7.81 1.23
C ILE A 105 24.92 6.76 0.96
N LEU A 106 24.70 5.84 1.89
CA LEU A 106 23.65 4.82 1.75
C LEU A 106 22.26 5.44 1.82
N THR A 107 22.07 6.47 2.64
CA THR A 107 20.81 7.23 2.72
C THR A 107 20.42 7.82 1.37
N GLN A 108 21.38 8.36 0.63
CA GLN A 108 21.15 8.93 -0.70
C GLN A 108 20.74 7.89 -1.75
N ASN A 109 21.03 6.61 -1.52
CA ASN A 109 20.64 5.54 -2.44
C ASN A 109 19.22 5.01 -2.19
N VAL A 110 18.50 5.60 -1.23
CA VAL A 110 17.11 5.25 -0.94
C VAL A 110 16.16 6.13 -1.74
N THR A 111 15.21 5.48 -2.39
CA THR A 111 14.10 6.14 -3.09
C THR A 111 12.77 5.53 -2.66
N ILE A 112 11.70 6.30 -2.80
CA ILE A 112 10.34 5.79 -2.79
C ILE A 112 9.75 5.85 -4.19
N ALA A 113 8.83 4.95 -4.49
CA ALA A 113 7.92 5.04 -5.63
C ALA A 113 6.48 5.10 -5.12
N ALA A 114 5.78 6.18 -5.46
CA ALA A 114 4.38 6.44 -5.13
C ALA A 114 3.49 6.40 -6.39
N GLY A 115 2.18 6.28 -6.19
CA GLY A 115 1.20 6.25 -7.28
C GLY A 115 1.23 4.96 -8.10
N ILE A 116 1.68 3.84 -7.51
CA ILE A 116 1.78 2.55 -8.19
C ILE A 116 0.78 1.55 -7.63
N HIS A 117 0.22 0.71 -8.51
CA HIS A 117 -0.55 -0.46 -8.12
C HIS A 117 0.29 -1.75 -8.29
N ASN A 118 1.11 -1.81 -9.34
CA ASN A 118 2.08 -2.87 -9.59
C ASN A 118 3.53 -2.35 -9.53
N LEU A 119 4.45 -3.18 -9.04
CA LEU A 119 5.88 -2.85 -8.97
C LEU A 119 6.55 -2.63 -10.34
N THR A 120 5.93 -3.11 -11.43
CA THR A 120 6.41 -2.95 -12.81
C THR A 120 5.80 -1.76 -13.54
N GLU A 121 5.01 -0.90 -12.87
CA GLU A 121 4.44 0.28 -13.52
C GLU A 121 5.51 1.33 -13.85
N ASP A 122 5.43 1.85 -15.07
CA ASP A 122 6.31 2.92 -15.55
C ASP A 122 5.84 4.31 -15.07
N ASN A 123 4.54 4.51 -14.90
CA ASN A 123 3.96 5.78 -14.48
C ASN A 123 3.98 5.91 -12.96
N GLN A 124 5.15 6.23 -12.41
CA GLN A 124 5.39 6.29 -10.98
C GLN A 124 6.07 7.60 -10.58
N THR A 125 5.69 8.11 -9.40
CA THR A 125 6.36 9.25 -8.79
C THR A 125 7.53 8.76 -7.95
N ILE A 126 8.77 8.98 -8.42
CA ILE A 126 9.98 8.62 -7.67
C ILE A 126 10.49 9.83 -6.88
N ARG A 127 10.83 9.62 -5.60
CA ARG A 127 11.47 10.63 -4.75
C ARG A 127 12.64 10.05 -3.99
N ARG A 128 13.73 10.80 -3.88
CA ARG A 128 14.88 10.46 -3.03
C ARG A 128 14.63 10.82 -1.59
N VAL A 129 15.18 10.00 -0.70
CA VAL A 129 15.25 10.27 0.74
C VAL A 129 16.56 10.99 1.06
N ASP A 130 16.50 12.07 1.84
CA ASP A 130 17.69 12.80 2.32
C ASP A 130 17.95 12.58 3.81
N ARG A 131 16.91 12.30 4.60
CA ARG A 131 17.00 12.08 6.05
C ARG A 131 16.11 10.93 6.51
N ILE A 132 16.63 10.19 7.49
CA ILE A 132 15.95 9.04 8.11
C ILE A 132 15.94 9.28 9.62
N PHE A 133 14.75 9.29 10.21
CA PHE A 133 14.52 9.44 11.64
C PHE A 133 14.05 8.11 12.21
N ILE A 134 14.96 7.33 12.78
CA ILE A 134 14.63 6.09 13.50
C ILE A 134 14.23 6.45 14.93
N HIS A 135 13.21 5.78 15.46
CA HIS A 135 12.83 5.93 16.87
C HIS A 135 14.04 5.65 17.78
N SER A 136 14.32 6.55 18.74
CA SER A 136 15.50 6.48 19.60
C SER A 136 15.62 5.16 20.37
N ASP A 137 14.47 4.61 20.74
CA ASP A 137 14.37 3.39 21.54
C ASP A 137 14.17 2.13 20.68
N TYR A 138 14.46 2.19 19.37
CA TYR A 138 14.43 1.01 18.51
C TYR A 138 15.51 0.01 18.95
N THR A 139 15.10 -1.23 19.20
CA THR A 139 15.99 -2.23 19.82
C THR A 139 16.48 -3.33 18.87
N GLY A 140 16.04 -3.33 17.60
CA GLY A 140 16.46 -4.33 16.62
C GLY A 140 15.97 -5.76 16.90
N PRO A 141 16.47 -6.74 16.11
CA PRO A 141 16.05 -8.15 16.17
C PRO A 141 16.33 -8.82 17.52
N ALA A 142 17.42 -8.44 18.20
CA ALA A 142 17.84 -9.01 19.49
C ALA A 142 16.80 -8.79 20.60
N HIS A 143 15.87 -7.86 20.40
CA HIS A 143 14.88 -7.45 21.38
C HIS A 143 13.48 -7.34 20.74
N TRP A 144 13.16 -8.25 19.81
CA TRP A 144 11.84 -8.38 19.19
C TRP A 144 11.33 -7.12 18.48
N PHE A 145 12.23 -6.32 17.90
CA PHE A 145 11.86 -5.14 17.12
C PHE A 145 10.97 -4.15 17.93
N LYS A 146 11.25 -3.94 19.23
CA LYS A 146 10.55 -2.89 19.97
C LYS A 146 10.79 -1.54 19.31
N ASN A 147 9.74 -0.74 19.24
CA ASN A 147 9.72 0.59 18.63
C ASN A 147 10.19 0.59 17.17
N ASP A 148 9.73 -0.39 16.40
CA ASP A 148 10.03 -0.55 14.98
C ASP A 148 9.29 0.46 14.09
N ILE A 149 9.68 1.72 14.23
CA ILE A 149 9.09 2.87 13.54
C ILE A 149 10.19 3.84 13.10
N ALA A 150 10.08 4.31 11.86
CA ALA A 150 10.94 5.34 11.32
C ALA A 150 10.16 6.29 10.40
N ILE A 151 10.66 7.51 10.28
CA ILE A 151 10.14 8.53 9.36
C ILE A 151 11.24 8.87 8.35
N LEU A 152 10.88 8.92 7.08
CA LEU A 152 11.74 9.35 5.98
C LEU A 152 11.33 10.76 5.57
N HIS A 153 12.31 11.62 5.32
CA HIS A 153 12.09 12.91 4.67
C HIS A 153 12.52 12.82 3.21
N LEU A 154 11.70 13.40 2.34
CA LEU A 154 11.92 13.43 0.90
C LEU A 154 12.65 14.71 0.49
N THR A 155 13.51 14.57 -0.51
CA THR A 155 14.22 15.69 -1.15
C THR A 155 13.29 16.70 -1.83
N GLU A 156 12.16 16.23 -2.36
CA GLU A 156 11.17 17.00 -3.11
C GLU A 156 9.76 16.55 -2.71
N PRO A 157 8.76 17.44 -2.74
CA PRO A 157 7.41 17.08 -2.35
C PRO A 157 6.76 16.11 -3.34
N LEU A 158 5.86 15.28 -2.82
CA LEU A 158 4.88 14.55 -3.61
C LEU A 158 3.75 15.49 -4.02
N ASP A 159 3.31 15.40 -5.27
CA ASP A 159 2.02 15.95 -5.67
C ASP A 159 0.95 15.00 -5.15
N LEU A 160 0.32 15.36 -4.03
CA LEU A 160 -0.71 14.51 -3.47
C LEU A 160 -1.98 14.56 -4.32
N ASP A 161 -2.28 15.63 -5.06
CA ASP A 161 -3.55 15.74 -5.78
C ASP A 161 -3.64 14.84 -7.02
N THR A 162 -2.51 14.34 -7.52
CA THR A 162 -2.42 13.48 -8.71
C THR A 162 -2.01 12.03 -8.43
N ASN A 163 -1.77 11.64 -7.18
CA ASN A 163 -1.31 10.30 -6.79
C ASN A 163 -2.42 9.37 -6.28
#